data_AF-A0A849B1A6-F1
#
_entry.id   AF-A0A849B1A6-F1
#
_cell.length_a   1.000
_cell.length_b   1.000
_cell.length_c   1.000
_cell.angle_alpha   90.00
_cell.angle_beta   90.00
_cell.angle_gamma   90.00
#
_symmetry.space_group_name_H-M   'P 1'
#
loop_
_entity.id
_entity.type
_entity.pdbx_description
1 polymer ?
#
loop_
_entity_poly.entity_id
_entity_poly.type
_entity_poly.pdbx_seq_one_letter_code
_entity_poly.pdbx_strand_id
1 'polypeptide(L)'
;MLNVVQNNRFFNDYLYSLQIDFYDIEGLPPSFHNTVKANITFTKKLNDFKQLIDCLSGDLCFKLWVRETEEALEHSDCYLREFAQQYITEQRFIDEHRVLAERILELAGRIYEGHWAHGVSKETDQQFYDLTEFCRRIWLKESKAWVALAKAWKKF
;
A
#
# COMPACT_ATOMS: atom_id res chain seq x y z
N MET A 1 18.46 -3.41 19.30
CA MET A 1 18.10 -4.84 19.18
C MET A 1 16.59 -5.08 19.11
N LEU A 2 15.75 -4.38 19.89
CA LEU A 2 14.28 -4.56 19.87
C LEU A 2 13.63 -4.39 18.47
N ASN A 3 14.06 -3.38 17.68
CA ASN A 3 13.52 -3.15 16.32
C ASN A 3 13.85 -4.27 15.33
N VAL A 4 14.98 -4.96 15.49
CA VAL A 4 15.39 -6.05 14.59
C VAL A 4 14.55 -7.30 14.88
N VAL A 5 14.34 -7.60 16.16
CA VAL A 5 13.52 -8.74 16.60
C VAL A 5 12.04 -8.54 16.24
N GLN A 6 11.49 -7.33 16.43
CA GLN A 6 10.12 -7.01 16.01
C GLN A 6 9.94 -7.06 14.50
N ASN A 7 10.89 -6.53 13.70
CA ASN A 7 10.82 -6.62 12.24
C ASN A 7 10.85 -8.08 11.76
N ASN A 8 11.65 -8.95 12.38
CA ASN A 8 11.65 -10.39 12.04
C ASN A 8 10.32 -11.06 12.41
N ARG A 9 9.66 -10.68 13.51
CA ARG A 9 8.34 -11.24 13.84
C ARG A 9 7.30 -10.86 12.79
N PHE A 10 7.15 -9.58 12.46
CA PHE A 10 6.15 -9.16 11.46
C PHE A 10 6.41 -9.75 10.08
N PHE A 11 7.70 -9.85 9.70
CA PHE A 11 8.10 -10.54 8.47
C PHE A 11 7.66 -12.00 8.50
N ASN A 12 7.91 -12.68 9.61
CA ASN A 12 7.55 -14.09 9.72
C ASN A 12 6.03 -14.29 9.73
N ASP A 13 5.30 -13.56 10.56
CA ASP A 13 3.84 -13.63 10.65
C ASP A 13 3.19 -13.38 9.28
N TYR A 14 3.76 -12.46 8.48
CA TYR A 14 3.30 -12.20 7.13
C TYR A 14 3.48 -13.40 6.20
N LEU A 15 4.67 -13.97 6.13
CA LEU A 15 4.91 -15.17 5.31
C LEU A 15 4.06 -16.36 5.75
N TYR A 16 3.86 -16.53 7.07
CA TYR A 16 2.95 -17.54 7.61
C TYR A 16 1.52 -17.33 7.11
N SER A 17 1.04 -16.07 7.09
CA SER A 17 -0.29 -15.75 6.56
C SER A 17 -0.43 -16.09 5.07
N LEU A 18 0.68 -16.04 4.33
CA LEU A 18 0.77 -16.43 2.92
C LEU A 18 1.04 -17.93 2.72
N GLN A 19 1.18 -18.72 3.80
CA GLN A 19 1.53 -20.13 3.74
C GLN A 19 2.86 -20.39 3.01
N ILE A 20 3.82 -19.47 3.16
CA ILE A 20 5.18 -19.60 2.63
C ILE A 20 6.06 -20.18 3.75
N ASP A 21 6.73 -21.31 3.48
CA ASP A 21 7.60 -21.97 4.46
C ASP A 21 8.89 -21.18 4.70
N PHE A 22 9.23 -20.96 5.96
CA PHE A 22 10.42 -20.22 6.40
C PHE A 22 11.74 -20.90 6.10
N TYR A 23 11.74 -22.22 5.89
CA TYR A 23 12.98 -22.96 5.67
C TYR A 23 13.55 -22.75 4.25
N ASP A 24 12.74 -22.31 3.28
CA ASP A 24 13.14 -22.13 1.87
C ASP A 24 13.38 -20.68 1.45
N ILE A 25 13.25 -19.70 2.35
CA ILE A 25 13.33 -18.27 1.99
C ILE A 25 14.73 -17.66 2.05
N GLU A 26 15.72 -18.30 2.70
CA GLU A 26 17.08 -17.73 2.81
C GLU A 26 17.81 -17.65 1.46
N GLY A 27 17.40 -18.47 0.48
CA GLY A 27 17.93 -18.47 -0.88
C GLY A 27 17.20 -17.54 -1.85
N LEU A 28 16.12 -16.88 -1.43
CA LEU A 28 15.31 -16.02 -2.31
C LEU A 28 16.02 -14.68 -2.58
N PRO A 29 15.82 -14.11 -3.79
CA PRO A 29 16.49 -12.88 -4.16
C PRO A 29 16.05 -11.68 -3.29
N PRO A 30 16.87 -10.61 -3.22
CA PRO A 30 16.53 -9.39 -2.49
C PRO A 30 15.20 -8.75 -2.93
N SER A 31 14.81 -8.93 -4.19
CA SER A 31 13.52 -8.47 -4.74
C SER A 31 12.35 -9.02 -3.92
N PHE A 32 12.34 -10.32 -3.60
CA PHE A 32 11.34 -10.95 -2.76
C PHE A 32 11.26 -10.34 -1.35
N HIS A 33 12.40 -10.30 -0.65
CA HIS A 33 12.43 -9.79 0.73
C HIS A 33 12.00 -8.33 0.82
N ASN A 34 12.35 -7.52 -0.18
CA ASN A 34 11.98 -6.12 -0.22
C ASN A 34 10.49 -5.94 -0.50
N THR A 35 9.91 -6.75 -1.40
CA THR A 35 8.45 -6.77 -1.64
C THR A 35 7.68 -7.13 -0.37
N VAL A 36 8.07 -8.19 0.35
CA VAL A 36 7.42 -8.57 1.62
C VAL A 36 7.43 -7.42 2.63
N LYS A 37 8.59 -6.77 2.83
CA LYS A 37 8.70 -5.62 3.73
C LYS A 37 7.83 -4.44 3.29
N ALA A 38 7.76 -4.21 1.98
CA ALA A 38 6.94 -3.15 1.41
C ALA A 38 5.45 -3.42 1.65
N ASN A 39 4.98 -4.65 1.41
CA ASN A 39 3.60 -5.04 1.64
C ASN A 39 3.22 -4.95 3.12
N ILE A 40 4.04 -5.44 4.05
CA ILE A 40 3.80 -5.30 5.49
C ILE A 40 3.61 -3.83 5.89
N THR A 41 4.51 -2.98 5.42
CA THR A 41 4.45 -1.53 5.68
C THR A 41 3.17 -0.94 5.11
N PHE A 42 2.79 -1.38 3.92
CA PHE A 42 1.62 -0.87 3.22
C PHE A 42 0.31 -1.32 3.84
N THR A 43 0.15 -2.59 4.18
CA THR A 43 -1.01 -3.12 4.88
C THR A 43 -1.27 -2.36 6.18
N LYS A 44 -0.20 -2.05 6.94
CA LYS A 44 -0.32 -1.20 8.13
C LYS A 44 -0.86 0.20 7.80
N LYS A 45 -0.29 0.84 6.78
CA LYS A 45 -0.72 2.19 6.34
C LYS A 45 -2.16 2.22 5.83
N LEU A 46 -2.54 1.22 5.04
CA LEU A 46 -3.89 1.10 4.51
C LEU A 46 -4.92 0.88 5.63
N ASN A 47 -4.60 0.07 6.64
CA ASN A 47 -5.46 -0.11 7.80
C ASN A 47 -5.61 1.18 8.63
N ASP A 48 -4.52 1.92 8.87
CA ASP A 48 -4.56 3.23 9.53
C ASP A 48 -5.46 4.21 8.73
N PHE A 49 -5.35 4.19 7.40
CA PHE A 49 -6.14 5.03 6.52
C PHE A 49 -7.62 4.66 6.53
N LYS A 50 -7.98 3.37 6.49
CA LYS A 50 -9.37 2.90 6.57
C LYS A 50 -10.07 3.43 7.83
N GLN A 51 -9.42 3.32 8.98
CA GLN A 51 -9.96 3.85 10.25
C GLN A 51 -10.24 5.35 10.18
N LEU A 52 -9.38 6.12 9.48
CA LEU A 52 -9.59 7.54 9.29
C LEU A 52 -10.79 7.84 8.37
N ILE A 53 -10.92 7.12 7.25
CA ILE A 53 -12.05 7.30 6.32
C ILE A 53 -13.39 7.00 7.01
N ASP A 54 -13.43 5.94 7.81
CA ASP A 54 -14.62 5.58 8.57
C ASP A 54 -15.02 6.69 9.55
N CYS A 55 -14.05 7.37 10.18
CA CYS A 55 -14.29 8.53 11.05
C CYS A 55 -14.82 9.76 10.30
N LEU A 56 -14.52 9.91 9.00
CA LEU A 56 -14.90 11.06 8.18
C LEU A 56 -16.21 10.85 7.39
N SER A 57 -17.01 9.83 7.74
CA SER A 57 -18.25 9.47 7.03
C SER A 57 -18.02 9.16 5.54
N GLY A 58 -16.92 8.46 5.25
CA GLY A 58 -16.29 8.22 3.95
C GLY A 58 -17.15 8.34 2.69
N ASP A 59 -16.71 9.26 1.82
CA ASP A 59 -17.10 9.37 0.41
C ASP A 59 -16.99 8.01 -0.30
N LEU A 60 -17.96 7.70 -1.16
CA LEU A 60 -18.00 6.47 -1.96
C LEU A 60 -16.74 6.31 -2.82
N CYS A 61 -16.16 7.42 -3.29
CA CYS A 61 -14.91 7.44 -4.06
C CYS A 61 -13.72 6.91 -3.24
N PHE A 62 -13.61 7.28 -1.96
CA PHE A 62 -12.53 6.79 -1.10
C PHE A 62 -12.66 5.30 -0.81
N LYS A 63 -13.89 4.82 -0.58
CA LYS A 63 -14.14 3.37 -0.39
C LYS A 63 -13.75 2.57 -1.63
N LEU A 64 -14.03 3.09 -2.82
CA LEU A 64 -13.62 2.47 -4.07
C LEU A 64 -12.09 2.41 -4.20
N TRP A 65 -11.38 3.52 -3.94
CA TRP A 65 -9.92 3.54 -4.06
C TRP A 65 -9.23 2.69 -2.99
N VAL A 66 -9.76 2.64 -1.76
CA VAL A 66 -9.29 1.71 -0.73
C VAL A 66 -9.40 0.28 -1.24
N ARG A 67 -10.56 -0.09 -1.80
CA ARG A 67 -10.78 -1.43 -2.35
C ARG A 67 -9.81 -1.74 -3.50
N GLU A 68 -9.64 -0.83 -4.47
CA GLU A 68 -8.69 -1.03 -5.58
C GLU A 68 -7.24 -1.20 -5.07
N THR A 69 -6.89 -0.55 -3.97
CA THR A 69 -5.60 -0.71 -3.29
C THR A 69 -5.48 -2.05 -2.56
N GLU A 70 -6.54 -2.53 -1.91
CA GLU A 70 -6.59 -3.87 -1.30
C GLU A 70 -6.44 -4.96 -2.38
N GLU A 71 -7.13 -4.82 -3.51
CA GLU A 71 -7.01 -5.74 -4.64
C GLU A 71 -5.58 -5.78 -5.20
N ALA A 72 -4.88 -4.64 -5.26
CA ALA A 72 -3.48 -4.61 -5.68
C ALA A 72 -2.53 -5.33 -4.68
N LEU A 73 -2.81 -5.22 -3.38
CA LEU A 73 -2.09 -5.96 -2.34
C LEU A 73 -2.32 -7.47 -2.45
N GLU A 74 -3.57 -7.89 -2.65
CA GLU A 74 -3.94 -9.30 -2.81
C GLU A 74 -3.23 -9.92 -4.02
N HIS A 75 -3.13 -9.21 -5.14
CA HIS A 75 -2.34 -9.68 -6.30
C HIS A 75 -0.85 -9.80 -5.97
N SER A 76 -0.27 -8.83 -5.24
CA SER A 76 1.13 -8.94 -4.78
C SER A 76 1.35 -10.17 -3.91
N ASP A 77 0.40 -10.50 -3.04
CA ASP A 77 0.43 -11.69 -2.20
C ASP A 77 0.30 -13.00 -2.99
N CYS A 78 -0.48 -13.00 -4.07
CA CYS A 78 -0.49 -14.11 -5.03
C CYS A 78 0.90 -14.29 -5.66
N TYR A 79 1.52 -13.21 -6.16
CA TYR A 79 2.84 -13.29 -6.80
C TYR A 79 3.96 -13.68 -5.84
N LEU A 80 3.89 -13.26 -4.57
CA LEU A 80 4.82 -13.72 -3.53
C LEU A 80 4.73 -15.22 -3.32
N ARG A 81 3.51 -15.77 -3.25
CA ARG A 81 3.27 -17.22 -3.12
C ARG A 81 3.75 -17.98 -4.34
N GLU A 82 3.35 -17.53 -5.53
CA GLU A 82 3.74 -18.17 -6.79
C GLU A 82 5.26 -18.17 -6.99
N PHE A 83 5.93 -17.07 -6.63
CA PHE A 83 7.37 -16.98 -6.74
C PHE A 83 8.09 -17.86 -5.71
N ALA A 84 7.67 -17.84 -4.45
CA ALA A 84 8.24 -18.70 -3.41
C ALA A 84 8.07 -20.19 -3.73
N GLN A 85 6.97 -20.56 -4.38
CA GLN A 85 6.68 -21.93 -4.82
C GLN A 85 7.26 -22.26 -6.21
N GLN A 86 8.08 -21.35 -6.78
CA GLN A 86 8.78 -21.51 -8.06
C GLN A 86 7.85 -21.68 -9.29
N TYR A 87 6.59 -21.24 -9.19
CA TYR A 87 5.64 -21.25 -10.31
C TYR A 87 5.88 -20.14 -11.33
N ILE A 88 6.53 -19.05 -10.91
CA ILE A 88 6.90 -17.93 -11.77
C ILE A 88 8.39 -17.62 -11.67
N THR A 89 8.95 -17.08 -12.76
CA THR A 89 10.35 -16.62 -12.79
C THR A 89 10.50 -15.30 -12.04
N GLU A 90 11.74 -14.98 -11.63
CA GLU A 90 12.04 -13.68 -11.01
C GLU A 90 11.68 -12.51 -11.95
N GLN A 91 11.95 -12.66 -13.25
CA GLN A 91 11.59 -11.62 -14.23
C GLN A 91 10.08 -11.38 -14.26
N ARG A 92 9.26 -12.45 -14.28
CA ARG A 92 7.81 -12.31 -14.24
C ARG A 92 7.36 -11.69 -12.92
N PHE A 93 7.94 -12.10 -11.80
CA PHE A 93 7.66 -11.51 -10.49
C PHE A 93 7.93 -9.99 -10.48
N ILE A 94 9.05 -9.54 -11.05
CA ILE A 94 9.40 -8.12 -11.15
C ILE A 94 8.42 -7.37 -12.07
N ASP A 95 8.14 -7.91 -13.25
CA ASP A 95 7.27 -7.25 -14.22
C ASP A 95 5.84 -7.05 -13.68
N GLU A 96 5.29 -8.06 -13.00
CA GLU A 96 3.98 -7.97 -12.36
C GLU A 96 3.95 -6.93 -11.24
N HIS A 97 5.00 -6.88 -10.38
CA HIS A 97 5.10 -5.85 -9.35
C HIS A 97 5.28 -4.44 -9.94
N ARG A 98 5.87 -4.31 -11.14
CA ARG A 98 5.94 -3.04 -11.86
C ARG A 98 4.56 -2.56 -12.30
N VAL A 99 3.71 -3.47 -12.79
CA VAL A 99 2.31 -3.17 -13.16
C VAL A 99 1.51 -2.75 -11.94
N LEU A 100 1.63 -3.50 -10.83
CA LEU A 100 0.98 -3.12 -9.57
C LEU A 100 1.46 -1.75 -9.06
N ALA A 101 2.74 -1.44 -9.22
CA ALA A 101 3.28 -0.14 -8.84
C ALA A 101 2.69 1.02 -9.66
N GLU A 102 2.49 0.83 -10.96
CA GLU A 102 1.84 1.82 -11.82
C GLU A 102 0.39 2.05 -11.39
N ARG A 103 -0.33 0.98 -11.05
CA ARG A 103 -1.69 1.07 -10.52
C ARG A 103 -1.76 1.85 -9.21
N ILE A 104 -0.85 1.57 -8.28
CA ILE A 104 -0.77 2.31 -7.01
C ILE A 104 -0.42 3.79 -7.22
N LEU A 105 0.45 4.12 -8.19
CA LEU A 105 0.75 5.51 -8.51
C LEU A 105 -0.47 6.26 -9.05
N GLU A 106 -1.24 5.62 -9.93
CA GLU A 106 -2.49 6.18 -10.44
C GLU A 106 -3.48 6.45 -9.29
N LEU A 107 -3.67 5.47 -8.41
CA LEU A 107 -4.53 5.59 -7.23
C LEU A 107 -4.06 6.69 -6.26
N ALA A 108 -2.75 6.82 -6.05
CA ALA A 108 -2.17 7.88 -5.23
C ALA A 108 -2.40 9.28 -5.84
N GLY A 109 -2.41 9.38 -7.18
CA GLY A 109 -2.80 10.58 -7.91
C GLY A 109 -4.27 10.91 -7.71
N ARG A 110 -5.16 9.92 -7.86
CA ARG A 110 -6.62 10.09 -7.65
C ARG A 110 -6.97 10.52 -6.22
N ILE A 111 -6.30 9.98 -5.21
CA ILE A 111 -6.47 10.45 -3.81
C ILE A 111 -6.10 11.93 -3.66
N TYR A 112 -5.03 12.35 -4.33
CA TYR A 112 -4.61 13.74 -4.30
C TYR A 112 -5.54 14.66 -5.12
N GLU A 113 -6.01 14.19 -6.28
CA GLU A 113 -6.82 14.95 -7.24
C GLU A 113 -8.31 14.99 -6.92
N GLY A 114 -8.91 13.87 -6.50
CA GLY A 114 -10.34 13.77 -6.20
C GLY A 114 -10.78 14.62 -5.01
N HIS A 115 -9.84 15.07 -4.18
CA HIS A 115 -10.06 16.13 -3.21
C HIS A 115 -10.47 17.48 -3.87
N TRP A 116 -9.94 17.79 -5.06
CA TRP A 116 -10.17 19.06 -5.76
C TRP A 116 -11.44 19.07 -6.61
N ALA A 117 -11.95 17.91 -7.03
CA ALA A 117 -13.19 17.83 -7.80
C ALA A 117 -14.45 18.10 -6.94
N HIS A 118 -14.34 17.98 -5.61
CA HIS A 118 -15.47 18.05 -4.68
C HIS A 118 -15.40 19.16 -3.62
N GLY A 119 -14.37 20.02 -3.62
CA GLY A 119 -14.32 21.26 -2.83
C GLY A 119 -13.66 22.37 -3.64
N VAL A 120 -14.22 23.58 -3.81
CA VAL A 120 -14.90 24.43 -2.83
C VAL A 120 -15.74 25.47 -3.60
N SER A 121 -17.04 25.61 -3.32
CA SER A 121 -17.76 26.86 -3.60
C SER A 121 -17.26 27.92 -2.62
N LYS A 122 -17.01 29.15 -3.08
CA LYS A 122 -16.29 30.26 -2.40
C LYS A 122 -16.79 30.72 -1.01
N GLU A 123 -17.72 30.02 -0.36
CA GLU A 123 -18.51 30.54 0.77
C GLU A 123 -18.51 29.66 2.03
N THR A 124 -17.66 28.64 2.16
CA THR A 124 -17.64 27.77 3.36
C THR A 124 -16.80 28.34 4.53
N ASP A 125 -17.46 28.44 5.69
CA ASP A 125 -16.94 28.86 7.01
C ASP A 125 -15.54 28.35 7.37
N GLN A 126 -14.82 29.13 8.18
CA GLN A 126 -13.45 28.84 8.68
C GLN A 126 -13.27 27.41 9.25
N GLN A 127 -14.32 26.82 9.85
CA GLN A 127 -14.30 25.42 10.35
C GLN A 127 -14.25 24.38 9.22
N PHE A 128 -14.92 24.63 8.09
CA PHE A 128 -14.81 23.79 6.90
C PHE A 128 -13.43 23.93 6.27
N TYR A 129 -12.83 25.12 6.30
CA TYR A 129 -11.46 25.34 5.83
C TYR A 129 -10.44 24.54 6.64
N ASP A 130 -10.54 24.53 7.97
CA ASP A 130 -9.63 23.78 8.84
C ASP A 130 -9.77 22.26 8.68
N LEU A 131 -11.00 21.75 8.54
CA LEU A 131 -11.24 20.34 8.25
C LEU A 131 -10.72 19.95 6.86
N THR A 132 -10.88 20.82 5.87
CA THR A 132 -10.38 20.63 4.49
C THR A 132 -8.85 20.61 4.46
N GLU A 133 -8.20 21.52 5.18
CA GLU A 133 -6.73 21.59 5.28
C GLU A 133 -6.14 20.44 6.10
N PHE A 134 -6.81 20.03 7.17
CA PHE A 134 -6.46 18.83 7.94
C PHE A 134 -6.53 17.57 7.06
N CYS A 135 -7.64 17.41 6.35
CA CYS A 135 -7.84 16.40 5.32
C CYS A 135 -6.67 16.44 4.31
N ARG A 136 -6.40 17.61 3.68
CA ARG A 136 -5.32 17.80 2.69
C ARG A 136 -3.96 17.28 3.18
N ARG A 137 -3.61 17.57 4.43
CA ARG A 137 -2.34 17.13 5.01
C ARG A 137 -2.29 15.63 5.19
N ILE A 138 -3.40 15.01 5.56
CA ILE A 138 -3.49 13.55 5.66
C ILE A 138 -3.43 12.91 4.28
N TRP A 139 -4.22 13.38 3.31
CA TRP A 139 -4.22 12.84 1.94
C TRP A 139 -2.85 12.96 1.27
N LEU A 140 -2.15 14.09 1.47
CA LEU A 140 -0.79 14.26 0.98
C LEU A 140 0.19 13.28 1.64
N LYS A 141 0.01 13.00 2.93
CA LYS A 141 0.84 12.03 3.65
C LYS A 141 0.60 10.60 3.17
N GLU A 142 -0.66 10.24 2.94
CA GLU A 142 -1.03 8.91 2.45
C GLU A 142 -0.63 8.71 0.98
N SER A 143 -0.86 9.69 0.11
CA SER A 143 -0.37 9.68 -1.28
C SER A 143 1.16 9.50 -1.33
N LYS A 144 1.91 10.18 -0.45
CA LYS A 144 3.37 9.95 -0.33
C LYS A 144 3.73 8.53 0.11
N ALA A 145 2.95 7.91 1.00
CA ALA A 145 3.17 6.53 1.43
C ALA A 145 2.94 5.55 0.27
N TRP A 146 1.90 5.79 -0.54
CA TRP A 146 1.56 4.96 -1.69
C TRP A 146 2.60 5.11 -2.82
N VAL A 147 3.09 6.33 -3.03
CA VAL A 147 4.23 6.58 -3.94
C VAL A 147 5.51 5.89 -3.46
N ALA A 148 5.77 5.86 -2.14
CA ALA A 148 6.93 5.16 -1.60
C ALA A 148 6.84 3.64 -1.83
N LEU A 149 5.63 3.05 -1.72
CA LEU A 149 5.39 1.66 -2.07
C LEU A 149 5.69 1.39 -3.54
N ALA A 150 5.09 2.18 -4.44
CA ALA A 150 5.28 1.98 -5.87
C ALA A 150 6.76 2.10 -6.28
N LYS A 151 7.50 3.00 -5.63
CA LYS A 151 8.96 3.10 -5.82
C LYS A 151 9.70 1.87 -5.29
N ALA A 152 9.24 1.26 -4.20
CA ALA A 152 9.84 0.04 -3.67
C ALA A 152 9.65 -1.12 -4.66
N TRP A 153 8.46 -1.33 -5.19
CA TRP A 153 8.20 -2.35 -6.21
C TRP A 153 8.91 -2.09 -7.55
N LYS A 154 9.16 -0.82 -7.91
CA LYS A 154 9.93 -0.44 -9.12
C LYS A 154 11.46 -0.52 -8.98
N LYS A 155 12.00 -0.82 -7.80
CA LYS A 155 13.45 -0.71 -7.54
C LYS A 155 14.27 -1.91 -8.02
N PHE A 156 13.65 -2.86 -8.73
CA PHE A 156 14.23 -4.14 -9.12
C PHE A 156 14.14 -4.32 -10.63
#